data_AF-A0A4S2FFE2-F1
#
_entry.id   AF-A0A4S2FFE2-F1
#
_cell.length_a   1.000
_cell.length_b   1.000
_cell.length_c   1.000
_cell.angle_alpha   90.00
_cell.angle_beta   90.00
_cell.angle_gamma   90.00
#
_symmetry.space_group_name_H-M   'P 1'
#
loop_
_entity.id
_entity.type
_entity.pdbx_description
1 polymer ?
#
loop_
_entity_poly.entity_id
_entity_poly.type
_entity_poly.pdbx_seq_one_letter_code
_entity_poly.pdbx_strand_id
1 'polypeptide(L)'
;MNYILVEALPFKAGTRSLLKEARFDSVEALLELPIAKIAALPEIDADSLEEIASFKRQVETWRAQGIEVRFNQSLDGQATGDHCSLLHYLFPQIQPGEPVDFFFRDEQGNQVRDRLVDEARISSRLKHSLKACGILGLREIFQLDYRALDDIRKLGEKSKSELLVYLKENTWLQIEK
;
A
#
# COMPACT_ATOMS: atom_id res chain seq x y z
N MET A 1 13.48 13.08 0.41
CA MET A 1 12.08 13.55 0.31
C MET A 1 11.28 12.36 -0.16
N ASN A 2 10.38 11.84 0.69
CA ASN A 2 9.56 10.67 0.39
C ASN A 2 8.32 11.16 -0.35
N TYR A 3 8.15 10.81 -1.62
CA TYR A 3 6.95 11.14 -2.41
C TYR A 3 6.39 9.86 -3.02
N ILE A 4 5.09 9.57 -2.85
CA ILE A 4 4.42 8.49 -3.61
C ILE A 4 4.12 8.97 -5.01
N LEU A 5 4.46 8.15 -5.99
CA LEU A 5 3.91 8.21 -7.34
C LEU A 5 2.43 7.82 -7.30
N VAL A 6 1.56 8.63 -7.88
CA VAL A 6 0.10 8.40 -7.94
C VAL A 6 -0.29 6.99 -8.44
N GLU A 7 0.61 6.32 -9.16
CA GLU A 7 0.48 4.93 -9.60
C GLU A 7 0.28 3.91 -8.46
N ALA A 8 0.80 4.20 -7.26
CA ALA A 8 0.66 3.32 -6.09
C ALA A 8 -0.69 3.45 -5.37
N LEU A 9 -1.55 4.38 -5.80
CA LEU A 9 -2.87 4.57 -5.18
C LEU A 9 -3.85 3.48 -5.63
N PRO A 10 -4.80 3.07 -4.76
CA PRO A 10 -5.83 2.09 -5.07
C PRO A 10 -6.93 2.66 -5.98
N PHE A 11 -6.55 3.49 -6.95
CA PHE A 11 -7.43 4.08 -7.95
C PHE A 11 -7.70 3.12 -9.11
N LYS A 12 -8.76 3.34 -9.88
CA LYS A 12 -8.93 2.66 -11.17
C LYS A 12 -7.82 3.08 -12.15
N ALA A 13 -7.52 2.19 -13.11
CA ALA A 13 -6.45 2.41 -14.09
C ALA A 13 -6.63 3.73 -14.87
N GLY A 14 -7.86 4.08 -15.25
CA GLY A 14 -8.17 5.33 -15.93
C GLY A 14 -7.81 6.57 -15.10
N THR A 15 -8.16 6.59 -13.82
CA THR A 15 -7.81 7.68 -12.89
C THR A 15 -6.30 7.83 -12.74
N ARG A 16 -5.55 6.71 -12.67
CA ARG A 16 -4.08 6.75 -12.61
C ARG A 16 -3.47 7.36 -13.87
N SER A 17 -3.90 6.91 -15.05
CA SER A 17 -3.41 7.44 -16.33
C SER A 17 -3.69 8.94 -16.46
N LEU A 18 -4.90 9.38 -16.11
CA LEU A 18 -5.30 10.77 -16.17
C LEU A 18 -4.45 11.67 -15.26
N LEU A 19 -4.20 11.21 -14.03
CA LEU A 19 -3.36 11.96 -13.09
C LEU A 19 -1.90 12.03 -13.54
N LYS A 20 -1.39 10.98 -14.18
CA LYS A 20 -0.04 10.94 -14.77
C LYS A 20 0.09 11.91 -15.95
N GLU A 21 -0.87 11.92 -16.85
CA GLU A 21 -0.91 12.85 -18.00
C GLU A 21 -0.99 14.31 -17.54
N ALA A 22 -1.72 14.55 -16.46
CA ALA A 22 -1.83 15.86 -15.82
C ALA A 22 -0.59 16.24 -14.97
N ARG A 23 0.48 15.43 -14.99
CA ARG A 23 1.74 15.63 -14.24
C ARG A 23 1.55 15.74 -12.72
N PHE A 24 0.58 15.02 -12.17
CA PHE A 24 0.51 14.79 -10.73
C PHE A 24 1.47 13.66 -10.37
N ASP A 25 2.74 14.02 -10.28
CA ASP A 25 3.83 13.05 -10.06
C ASP A 25 3.90 12.60 -8.60
N SER A 26 3.22 13.30 -7.68
CA SER A 26 3.16 12.92 -6.26
C SER A 26 1.79 13.02 -5.60
N VAL A 27 1.58 12.15 -4.61
CA VAL A 27 0.39 12.20 -3.73
C VAL A 27 0.34 13.50 -2.94
N GLU A 28 1.46 14.05 -2.52
CA GLU A 28 1.49 15.36 -1.86
C GLU A 28 0.95 16.46 -2.78
N ALA A 29 1.39 16.50 -4.04
CA ALA A 29 0.87 17.42 -5.03
C ALA A 29 -0.64 17.22 -5.26
N LEU A 30 -1.10 15.97 -5.30
CA LEU A 30 -2.52 15.64 -5.41
C LEU A 30 -3.32 16.10 -4.19
N LEU A 31 -2.79 15.94 -2.97
CA LEU A 31 -3.45 16.33 -1.72
C LEU A 31 -3.49 17.85 -1.53
N GLU A 32 -2.49 18.58 -2.00
CA GLU A 32 -2.46 20.05 -1.94
C GLU A 32 -3.39 20.73 -2.95
N LEU A 33 -3.77 20.04 -4.03
CA LEU A 33 -4.60 20.62 -5.07
C LEU A 33 -6.09 20.69 -4.70
N PRO A 34 -6.78 21.83 -4.83
CA PRO A 34 -8.23 21.88 -4.64
C PRO A 34 -8.97 20.93 -5.59
N ILE A 35 -10.01 20.23 -5.11
CA ILE A 35 -10.86 19.36 -5.94
C ILE A 35 -11.43 20.11 -7.15
N ALA A 36 -11.74 21.40 -7.01
CA ALA A 36 -12.19 22.24 -8.13
C ALA A 36 -11.17 22.33 -9.27
N LYS A 37 -9.86 22.27 -8.99
CA LYS A 37 -8.81 22.24 -10.02
C LYS A 37 -8.70 20.86 -10.66
N ILE A 38 -8.92 19.80 -9.90
CA ILE A 38 -8.92 18.42 -10.39
C ILE A 38 -10.15 18.19 -11.30
N ALA A 39 -11.32 18.72 -10.93
CA ALA A 39 -12.53 18.69 -11.75
C ALA A 39 -12.41 19.45 -13.08
N ALA A 40 -11.42 20.34 -13.20
CA ALA A 40 -11.12 21.07 -14.43
C ALA A 40 -10.15 20.34 -15.36
N LEU A 41 -9.67 19.15 -14.98
CA LEU A 41 -8.79 18.36 -15.83
C LEU A 41 -9.53 17.88 -17.08
N PRO A 42 -8.88 17.89 -18.25
CA PRO A 42 -9.44 17.27 -19.44
C PRO A 42 -9.75 15.80 -19.16
N GLU A 43 -10.88 15.32 -19.67
CA GLU A 43 -11.27 13.89 -19.66
C GLU A 43 -11.55 13.29 -18.28
N ILE A 44 -11.61 14.10 -17.20
CA ILE A 44 -11.98 13.59 -15.88
C ILE A 44 -13.47 13.25 -15.83
N ASP A 45 -13.78 11.97 -15.61
CA ASP A 45 -15.14 11.51 -15.38
C ASP A 45 -15.57 11.70 -13.91
N ALA A 46 -16.88 11.69 -13.67
CA ALA A 46 -17.45 11.89 -12.33
C ALA A 46 -16.98 10.82 -11.33
N ASP A 47 -16.78 9.59 -11.81
CA ASP A 47 -16.33 8.46 -10.99
C ASP A 47 -14.88 8.64 -10.52
N SER A 48 -13.99 9.09 -11.41
CA SER A 48 -12.58 9.40 -11.10
C SER A 48 -12.50 10.57 -10.12
N LEU A 49 -13.34 11.58 -10.33
CA LEU A 49 -13.41 12.73 -9.44
C LEU A 49 -13.88 12.33 -8.04
N GLU A 50 -14.91 11.48 -7.93
CA GLU A 50 -15.41 10.99 -6.64
C GLU A 50 -14.41 10.05 -5.95
N GLU A 51 -13.69 9.22 -6.72
CA GLU A 51 -12.61 8.37 -6.22
C GLU A 51 -11.49 9.22 -5.60
N ILE A 52 -11.03 10.25 -6.31
CA ILE A 52 -10.01 11.18 -5.80
C ILE A 52 -10.55 11.94 -4.57
N ALA A 53 -11.78 12.47 -4.63
CA ALA A 53 -12.39 13.21 -3.52
C ALA A 53 -12.58 12.35 -2.26
N SER A 54 -12.94 11.08 -2.44
CA SER A 54 -13.06 10.11 -1.35
C SER A 54 -11.71 9.84 -0.71
N PHE A 55 -10.67 9.62 -1.51
CA PHE A 55 -9.31 9.45 -1.02
C PHE A 55 -8.82 10.67 -0.22
N LYS A 56 -9.05 11.89 -0.73
CA LYS A 56 -8.67 13.12 0.00
C LYS A 56 -9.37 13.24 1.35
N ARG A 57 -10.69 13.01 1.39
CA ARG A 57 -11.48 12.99 2.65
C ARG A 57 -10.96 11.96 3.64
N GLN A 58 -10.58 10.78 3.14
CA GLN A 58 -10.04 9.71 3.96
C GLN A 58 -8.68 10.08 4.57
N VAL A 59 -7.78 10.64 3.77
CA VAL A 59 -6.47 11.14 4.24
C VAL A 59 -6.61 12.27 5.25
N GLU A 60 -7.53 13.21 5.02
CA GLU A 60 -7.85 14.27 5.99
C GLU A 60 -8.38 13.72 7.30
N THR A 61 -9.26 12.72 7.24
CA THR A 61 -9.80 12.03 8.43
C THR A 61 -8.68 11.38 9.24
N TRP A 62 -7.75 10.70 8.57
CA TRP A 62 -6.59 10.11 9.23
C TRP A 62 -5.68 11.16 9.85
N ARG A 63 -5.37 12.24 9.14
CA ARG A 63 -4.57 13.36 9.68
C ARG A 63 -5.22 13.98 10.91
N ALA A 64 -6.54 14.19 10.88
CA ALA A 64 -7.30 14.71 12.02
C ALA A 64 -7.27 13.77 13.24
N GLN A 65 -7.13 12.46 13.02
CA GLN A 65 -6.95 11.45 14.06
C GLN A 65 -5.49 11.35 14.55
N GLY A 66 -4.59 12.20 14.05
CA GLY A 66 -3.16 12.15 14.37
C GLY A 66 -2.42 10.96 13.74
N ILE A 67 -3.04 10.29 12.76
CA ILE A 67 -2.42 9.23 11.98
C ILE A 67 -1.49 9.88 10.96
N GLU A 68 -0.20 9.56 11.07
CA GLU A 68 0.81 10.02 10.11
C GLU A 68 0.64 9.23 8.81
N VAL A 69 0.06 9.87 7.79
CA VAL A 69 -0.11 9.25 6.48
C VAL A 69 1.22 9.30 5.75
N ARG A 70 1.98 8.21 5.84
CA ARG A 70 3.21 8.02 5.09
C ARG A 70 2.91 7.33 3.78
N PHE A 71 3.42 7.93 2.73
CA PHE A 71 3.22 7.48 1.39
C PHE A 71 4.56 6.83 0.96
N ASN A 72 4.60 5.50 0.84
CA ASN A 72 5.75 4.72 0.32
C ASN A 72 5.74 4.60 -1.21
N GLN A 73 6.85 4.96 -1.85
CA GLN A 73 7.06 4.76 -3.29
C GLN A 73 6.77 3.30 -3.68
N SER A 74 5.80 3.09 -4.58
CA SER A 74 5.82 1.88 -5.42
C SER A 74 6.99 2.03 -6.37
N LEU A 75 8.06 1.29 -6.13
CA LEU A 75 9.16 1.16 -7.08
C LEU A 75 8.89 -0.04 -7.98
N ASP A 76 8.15 0.20 -9.07
CA ASP A 76 8.39 -0.56 -10.30
C ASP A 76 9.77 -0.13 -10.83
N GLY A 77 10.84 -0.68 -10.28
CA GLY A 77 12.19 -0.31 -10.71
C GLY A 77 13.32 -0.78 -9.81
N GLN A 78 14.01 -1.82 -10.29
CA GLN A 78 15.33 -2.30 -9.87
C GLN A 78 15.47 -2.81 -8.43
N ALA A 79 15.41 -4.15 -8.31
CA ALA A 79 15.93 -4.92 -7.19
C ALA A 79 17.46 -4.74 -7.08
N THR A 80 17.89 -3.60 -6.57
CA THR A 80 19.15 -3.49 -5.85
C THR A 80 18.80 -3.53 -4.36
N GLY A 81 19.57 -4.26 -3.56
CA GLY A 81 19.18 -4.77 -2.22
C GLY A 81 18.73 -3.76 -1.17
N ASP A 82 18.62 -2.47 -1.50
CA ASP A 82 18.20 -1.37 -0.64
C ASP A 82 16.76 -0.88 -0.88
N HIS A 83 16.14 -1.23 -2.01
CA HIS A 83 14.77 -0.85 -2.37
C HIS A 83 14.02 -2.06 -2.94
N CYS A 84 13.36 -2.80 -2.06
CA CYS A 84 12.71 -4.06 -2.39
C CYS A 84 11.43 -4.16 -1.58
N SER A 85 10.30 -4.28 -2.30
CA SER A 85 8.99 -4.53 -1.68
C SER A 85 9.07 -5.76 -0.76
N LEU A 86 8.26 -5.79 0.28
CA LEU A 86 8.17 -6.94 1.18
C LEU A 86 7.81 -8.24 0.46
N LEU A 87 7.06 -8.17 -0.65
CA LEU A 87 6.77 -9.34 -1.49
C LEU A 87 8.05 -9.98 -2.02
N HIS A 88 8.87 -9.21 -2.73
CA HIS A 88 10.14 -9.67 -3.29
C HIS A 88 11.16 -10.03 -2.21
N TYR A 89 11.15 -9.35 -1.06
CA TYR A 89 11.99 -9.70 0.09
C TYR A 89 11.64 -11.08 0.66
N LEU A 90 10.34 -11.35 0.85
CA LEU A 90 9.85 -12.61 1.42
C LEU A 90 9.89 -13.77 0.41
N PHE A 91 9.74 -13.46 -0.87
CA PHE A 91 9.67 -14.40 -1.97
C PHE A 91 10.64 -13.99 -3.10
N PRO A 92 11.95 -14.17 -2.90
CA PRO A 92 12.99 -13.75 -3.85
C PRO A 92 12.93 -14.51 -5.19
N GLN A 93 12.12 -15.57 -5.28
CA GLN A 93 11.86 -16.29 -6.52
C GLN A 93 10.93 -15.54 -7.50
N ILE A 94 10.18 -14.54 -7.04
CA ILE A 94 9.37 -13.68 -7.91
C ILE A 94 10.30 -12.69 -8.59
N GLN A 95 10.30 -12.63 -9.92
CA GLN A 95 11.06 -11.59 -10.61
C GLN A 95 10.29 -10.26 -10.61
N PRO A 96 10.98 -9.12 -10.44
CA PRO A 96 10.34 -7.82 -10.60
C PRO A 96 9.63 -7.70 -11.96
N GLY A 97 8.33 -7.38 -11.93
CA GLY A 97 7.50 -7.24 -13.13
C GLY A 97 6.78 -8.52 -13.57
N GLU A 98 6.97 -9.66 -12.90
CA GLU A 98 6.12 -10.84 -13.13
C GLU A 98 4.71 -10.62 -12.56
N PRO A 99 3.64 -10.89 -13.33
CA PRO A 99 2.29 -10.89 -12.79
C PRO A 99 2.15 -12.03 -11.78
N VAL A 100 2.10 -11.67 -10.50
CA VAL A 100 1.91 -12.63 -9.41
C VAL A 100 0.63 -12.32 -8.68
N ASP A 101 -0.27 -13.28 -8.67
CA ASP A 101 -1.39 -13.31 -7.75
C ASP A 101 -0.94 -13.93 -6.43
N PHE A 102 -1.35 -13.34 -5.32
CA PHE A 102 -1.10 -13.89 -4.00
C PHE A 102 -2.37 -13.88 -3.15
N PHE A 103 -2.46 -14.92 -2.33
CA PHE A 103 -3.59 -15.23 -1.48
C PHE A 103 -3.13 -15.45 -0.05
N PHE A 104 -3.96 -15.06 0.90
CA PHE A 104 -3.76 -15.33 2.32
C PHE A 104 -4.61 -16.51 2.75
N ARG A 105 -4.17 -17.17 3.82
CA ARG A 105 -4.98 -18.18 4.49
C ARG A 105 -5.93 -17.54 5.51
N ASP A 106 -7.22 -17.81 5.42
CA ASP A 106 -8.21 -17.44 6.43
C ASP A 106 -8.14 -18.37 7.67
N GLU A 107 -9.04 -18.20 8.65
CA GLU A 107 -9.07 -19.08 9.85
C GLU A 107 -9.47 -20.53 9.56
N GLN A 108 -10.14 -20.75 8.43
CA GLN A 108 -10.69 -22.03 8.00
C GLN A 108 -9.74 -22.74 7.03
N GLY A 109 -8.66 -22.09 6.62
CA GLY A 109 -7.67 -22.64 5.69
C GLY A 109 -7.90 -22.25 4.23
N ASN A 110 -8.95 -21.48 3.91
CA ASN A 110 -9.27 -21.07 2.55
C ASN A 110 -8.34 -19.96 2.06
N GLN A 111 -8.20 -19.88 0.75
CA GLN A 111 -7.45 -18.81 0.07
C GLN A 111 -8.33 -17.58 -0.11
N VAL A 112 -7.90 -16.44 0.44
CA VAL A 112 -8.56 -15.14 0.28
C VAL A 112 -7.58 -14.12 -0.31
N ARG A 113 -8.08 -13.16 -1.10
CA ARG A 113 -7.22 -12.18 -1.80
C ARG A 113 -6.59 -11.13 -0.88
N ASP A 114 -7.29 -10.81 0.19
CA ASP A 114 -6.83 -9.89 1.22
C ASP A 114 -7.50 -10.27 2.55
N ARG A 115 -6.91 -9.80 3.64
CA ARG A 115 -7.38 -10.05 5.00
C ARG A 115 -7.09 -8.85 5.87
N LEU A 116 -7.99 -8.53 6.79
CA LEU A 116 -7.76 -7.42 7.71
C LEU A 116 -6.65 -7.77 8.71
N VAL A 117 -5.86 -6.76 9.09
CA VAL A 117 -4.83 -6.88 10.14
C VAL A 117 -5.44 -7.37 11.45
N ASP A 118 -6.67 -6.99 11.77
CA ASP A 118 -7.38 -7.42 12.98
C ASP A 118 -7.65 -8.93 12.99
N GLU A 119 -7.79 -9.56 11.83
CA GLU A 119 -8.04 -10.99 11.70
C GLU A 119 -6.75 -11.81 11.65
N ALA A 120 -5.60 -11.17 11.43
CA ALA A 120 -4.32 -11.85 11.40
C ALA A 120 -3.97 -12.44 12.78
N ARG A 121 -3.38 -13.64 12.81
CA ARG A 121 -2.92 -14.27 14.06
C ARG A 121 -1.55 -13.74 14.48
N ILE A 122 -1.49 -12.43 14.71
CA ILE A 122 -0.32 -11.69 15.15
C ILE A 122 -0.61 -10.95 16.45
N SER A 123 0.44 -10.53 17.16
CA SER A 123 0.33 -9.88 18.47
C SER A 123 -0.48 -8.58 18.41
N SER A 124 -1.25 -8.30 19.47
CA SER A 124 -2.03 -7.05 19.57
C SER A 124 -1.16 -5.80 19.44
N ARG A 125 0.12 -5.88 19.87
CA ARG A 125 1.09 -4.80 19.70
C ARG A 125 1.40 -4.55 18.23
N LEU A 126 1.67 -5.61 17.46
CA LEU A 126 1.91 -5.51 16.03
C LEU A 126 0.68 -4.97 15.29
N LYS A 127 -0.53 -5.49 15.60
CA LYS A 127 -1.79 -4.96 15.04
C LYS A 127 -1.94 -3.46 15.29
N HIS A 128 -1.70 -3.03 16.52
CA HIS A 128 -1.82 -1.62 16.88
C HIS A 128 -0.81 -0.75 16.14
N SER A 129 0.45 -1.19 16.02
CA SER A 129 1.48 -0.46 15.26
C SER A 129 1.13 -0.33 13.77
N LEU A 130 0.64 -1.41 13.14
CA LEU A 130 0.22 -1.39 11.73
C LEU A 130 -0.97 -0.44 11.52
N LYS A 131 -2.01 -0.54 12.36
CA LYS A 131 -3.19 0.34 12.28
C LYS A 131 -2.87 1.80 12.57
N ALA A 132 -1.93 2.08 13.48
CA ALA A 132 -1.46 3.44 13.76
C ALA A 132 -0.75 4.08 12.55
N CYS A 133 -0.27 3.26 11.60
CA CYS A 133 0.28 3.69 10.33
C CYS A 133 -0.74 3.62 9.17
N GLY A 134 -2.03 3.42 9.47
CA GLY A 134 -3.10 3.39 8.47
C GLY A 134 -3.22 2.09 7.69
N ILE A 135 -2.43 1.07 8.02
CA ILE A 135 -2.46 -0.24 7.35
C ILE A 135 -3.64 -1.05 7.91
N LEU A 136 -4.61 -1.35 7.05
CA LEU A 136 -5.83 -2.08 7.43
C LEU A 136 -5.86 -3.50 6.86
N GLY A 137 -5.38 -3.69 5.63
CA GLY A 137 -5.24 -4.99 4.97
C GLY A 137 -3.82 -5.57 5.01
N LEU A 138 -3.70 -6.90 4.98
CA LEU A 138 -2.42 -7.58 4.85
C LEU A 138 -1.80 -7.39 3.46
N ARG A 139 -2.63 -7.25 2.42
CA ARG A 139 -2.17 -6.99 1.05
C ARG A 139 -1.40 -5.68 0.95
N GLU A 140 -1.84 -4.65 1.67
CA GLU A 140 -1.14 -3.35 1.74
C GLU A 140 0.28 -3.50 2.28
N ILE A 141 0.52 -4.45 3.21
CA ILE A 141 1.83 -4.69 3.79
C ILE A 141 2.82 -5.18 2.74
N PHE A 142 2.42 -6.06 1.83
CA PHE A 142 3.31 -6.58 0.78
C PHE A 142 3.83 -5.52 -0.19
N GLN A 143 3.09 -4.42 -0.33
CA GLN A 143 3.45 -3.28 -1.17
C GLN A 143 4.41 -2.32 -0.47
N LEU A 144 4.65 -2.48 0.85
CA LEU A 144 5.60 -1.65 1.56
C LEU A 144 7.03 -2.07 1.22
N ASP A 145 7.91 -1.08 1.18
CA ASP A 145 9.34 -1.30 1.12
C ASP A 145 9.82 -1.96 2.42
N TYR A 146 10.77 -2.90 2.35
CA TYR A 146 11.28 -3.58 3.55
C TYR A 146 11.80 -2.59 4.61
N ARG A 147 12.48 -1.52 4.18
CA ARG A 147 12.97 -0.45 5.08
C ARG A 147 11.85 0.41 5.64
N ALA A 148 10.70 0.51 4.96
CA ALA A 148 9.56 1.25 5.48
C ALA A 148 8.94 0.60 6.73
N LEU A 149 9.28 -0.67 7.04
CA LEU A 149 8.94 -1.26 8.33
C LEU A 149 9.68 -0.61 9.49
N ASP A 150 10.92 -0.12 9.28
CA ASP A 150 11.69 0.56 10.32
C ASP A 150 11.10 1.94 10.66
N ASP A 151 10.36 2.50 9.71
CA ASP A 151 9.65 3.76 9.82
C ASP A 151 8.32 3.65 10.58
N ILE A 152 7.79 2.44 10.78
CA ILE A 152 6.56 2.22 11.55
C ILE A 152 6.84 2.50 13.02
N ARG A 153 6.37 3.66 13.48
CA ARG A 153 6.54 4.12 14.87
C ARG A 153 6.02 3.05 15.83
N LYS A 154 6.91 2.49 16.66
CA LYS A 154 6.68 1.41 17.65
C LYS A 154 6.67 -0.02 17.09
N LEU A 155 7.08 -0.25 15.85
CA LEU A 155 7.42 -1.59 15.38
C LEU A 155 8.82 -1.98 15.91
N GLY A 156 8.85 -2.68 17.04
CA GLY A 156 10.13 -3.21 17.54
C GLY A 156 10.59 -4.42 16.73
N GLU A 157 11.90 -4.75 16.81
CA GLU A 157 12.51 -5.91 16.11
C GLU A 157 11.72 -7.22 16.24
N LYS A 158 11.19 -7.49 17.44
CA LYS A 158 10.34 -8.67 17.68
C LYS A 158 9.05 -8.66 16.86
N SER A 159 8.38 -7.50 16.79
CA SER A 159 7.15 -7.34 16.00
C SER A 159 7.45 -7.36 14.50
N LYS A 160 8.60 -6.83 14.08
CA LYS A 160 9.06 -6.92 12.68
C LYS A 160 9.29 -8.38 12.28
N SER A 161 10.03 -9.13 13.10
CA SER A 161 10.29 -10.56 12.86
C SER A 161 9.00 -11.38 12.87
N GLU A 162 8.09 -11.12 13.82
CA GLU A 162 6.77 -11.74 13.87
C GLU A 162 5.98 -11.50 12.58
N LEU A 163 5.96 -10.26 12.09
CA LEU A 163 5.27 -9.90 10.85
C LEU A 163 5.82 -10.67 9.64
N LEU A 164 7.14 -10.70 9.49
CA LEU A 164 7.80 -11.37 8.37
C LEU A 164 7.55 -12.88 8.38
N VAL A 165 7.64 -13.52 9.54
CA VAL A 165 7.32 -14.94 9.71
C VAL A 165 5.86 -15.20 9.35
N TYR A 166 4.94 -14.41 9.90
CA TYR A 166 3.52 -14.56 9.64
C TYR A 166 3.18 -14.44 8.15
N LEU A 167 3.68 -13.40 7.48
CA LEU A 167 3.45 -13.19 6.05
C LEU A 167 4.00 -14.34 5.20
N LYS A 168 5.20 -14.83 5.53
CA LYS A 168 5.82 -15.93 4.80
C LYS A 168 5.06 -17.25 4.95
N GLU A 169 4.55 -17.54 6.15
CA GLU A 169 3.87 -18.80 6.45
C GLU A 169 2.40 -18.82 6.01
N ASN A 170 1.76 -17.66 5.90
CA ASN A 170 0.32 -17.55 5.66
C ASN A 170 -0.04 -16.97 4.28
N THR A 171 0.93 -16.89 3.37
CA THR A 171 0.73 -16.41 1.99
C THR A 171 1.05 -17.49 0.98
N TRP A 172 0.17 -17.65 0.00
CA TRP A 172 0.34 -18.53 -1.14
C TRP A 172 0.49 -17.70 -2.41
N LEU A 173 1.48 -18.03 -3.22
CA LEU A 173 1.73 -17.38 -4.51
C LEU A 173 1.20 -18.23 -5.66
N GLN A 174 0.52 -17.59 -6.60
CA GLN A 174 0.13 -18.16 -7.88
C GLN A 174 0.76 -17.31 -8.97
N ILE A 175 1.82 -17.84 -9.58
CA ILE A 175 2.49 -17.20 -10.70
C ILE A 175 1.69 -17.55 -11.96
N GLU A 176 1.14 -16.54 -12.63
CA GLU A 176 0.49 -16.75 -13.92
C GLU A 176 1.57 -17.01 -14.98
N LYS A 177 1.43 -18.13 -15.73
CA LYS A 177 2.36 -18.53 -16.80
C LYS A 177 1.89 -18.05 -18.16
#